data_AF-A0A4Y2N330-F1
#
_entry.id   AF-A0A4Y2N330-F1
#
_cell.length_a   1.000
_cell.length_b   1.000
_cell.length_c   1.000
_cell.angle_alpha   90.00
_cell.angle_beta   90.00
_cell.angle_gamma   90.00
#
_symmetry.space_group_name_H-M   'P 1'
#
loop_
_entity.id
_entity.type
_entity.pdbx_description
1 polymer ?
#
loop_
_entity_poly.entity_id
_entity_poly.type
_entity_poly.pdbx_seq_one_letter_code
_entity_poly.pdbx_strand_id
1 'polypeptide(L)'
;MYADVQTSPMPHLISQSDLNDLDSKDRKKHYIKKVWPKRQFLIPGVKNAENEPLVASEKILLPPVHIKLGLMKNFVKAMDCGRSGFQYLSLKFPKVSEAKIKEGIFVGPQIIQLMKNPVFESKLTAKEAAAGTSFKEIAKNFLGNHKAENYRQIVNNLLKVYKTMGCNMPFKIHFLHSHLDFFPENLGLLSDEHGERFHQDISNIEARYQGKWNPKMLADYCWILKRDITQAKHS
;
A
#
# COMPACT_ATOMS: atom_id res chain seq x y z
N MET A 1 -0.13 23.86 -35.10
CA MET A 1 -0.52 24.58 -33.87
C MET A 1 -0.22 23.67 -32.70
N TYR A 2 0.91 23.87 -32.04
CA TYR A 2 1.18 23.25 -30.75
C TYR A 2 0.29 23.96 -29.74
N ALA A 3 -0.65 23.23 -29.13
CA ALA A 3 -1.39 23.75 -27.99
C ALA A 3 -0.44 23.79 -26.80
N ASP A 4 -0.25 24.98 -26.24
CA ASP A 4 0.42 25.18 -24.97
C ASP A 4 -0.26 24.32 -23.91
N VAL A 5 0.43 23.28 -23.44
CA VAL A 5 0.07 22.59 -22.20
C VAL A 5 0.37 23.59 -21.09
N GLN A 6 -0.66 24.31 -20.64
CA GLN A 6 -0.62 25.02 -19.37
C GLN A 6 -0.16 24.03 -18.31
N THR A 7 1.08 24.19 -17.86
CA THR A 7 1.62 23.49 -16.71
C THR A 7 0.88 24.03 -15.48
N SER A 8 -0.21 23.34 -15.12
CA SER A 8 -0.83 23.51 -13.82
C SER A 8 0.27 23.41 -12.75
N PRO A 9 0.34 24.31 -11.76
CA PRO A 9 1.34 24.22 -10.71
C PRO A 9 1.23 22.84 -10.06
N MET A 10 2.31 22.06 -10.16
CA MET A 10 2.40 20.74 -9.54
C MET A 10 1.96 20.88 -8.07
N PRO A 11 0.88 20.19 -7.65
CA PRO A 11 0.43 20.27 -6.27
C PRO A 11 1.59 19.86 -5.38
N HIS A 12 1.82 20.62 -4.30
CA HIS A 12 2.91 20.43 -3.34
C HIS A 12 3.16 18.93 -3.12
N LEU A 13 4.26 18.42 -3.66
CA LEU A 13 4.53 16.99 -3.73
C LEU A 13 4.99 16.48 -2.35
N ILE A 14 4.68 15.21 -2.10
CA ILE A 14 4.86 14.52 -0.82
C ILE A 14 6.34 14.57 -0.41
N SER A 15 6.59 14.83 0.88
CA SER A 15 7.94 14.87 1.44
C SER A 15 8.26 13.71 2.40
N GLN A 16 9.43 13.10 2.24
CA GLN A 16 10.13 12.39 3.33
C GLN A 16 10.86 13.37 4.28
N SER A 17 10.87 14.69 4.08
CA SER A 17 11.43 15.61 5.10
C SER A 17 10.51 15.76 6.29
N ASP A 18 9.25 15.33 6.16
CA ASP A 18 8.33 15.17 7.27
C ASP A 18 8.52 13.83 8.01
N LEU A 19 9.60 13.08 7.71
CA LEU A 19 10.07 11.97 8.52
C LEU A 19 10.42 12.50 9.91
N ASN A 20 9.42 12.48 10.77
CA ASN A 20 9.61 12.76 12.17
C ASN A 20 10.52 11.71 12.81
N ASP A 21 11.05 12.02 13.99
CA ASP A 21 11.78 11.07 14.84
C ASP A 21 10.86 10.00 15.46
N LEU A 22 10.14 9.27 14.61
CA LEU A 22 9.38 8.10 15.00
C LEU A 22 10.36 6.99 15.39
N ASP A 23 10.37 6.65 16.68
CA ASP A 23 11.00 5.43 17.15
C ASP A 23 10.13 4.23 16.75
N SER A 24 10.52 3.48 15.71
CA SER A 24 9.76 2.32 15.22
C SER A 24 9.59 1.19 16.24
N LYS A 25 10.35 1.22 17.35
CA LYS A 25 10.30 0.24 18.44
C LYS A 25 9.28 0.61 19.54
N ASP A 26 8.83 1.86 19.65
CA ASP A 26 7.95 2.31 20.73
C ASP A 26 6.48 1.88 20.55
N ARG A 27 6.09 0.76 21.17
CA ARG A 27 4.71 0.27 21.07
C ARG A 27 3.66 1.06 21.87
N LYS A 28 4.06 1.87 22.85
CA LYS A 28 3.13 2.54 23.77
C LYS A 28 2.67 3.89 23.23
N LYS A 29 3.58 4.67 22.65
CA LYS A 29 3.28 6.06 22.24
C LYS A 29 2.69 6.18 20.85
N HIS A 30 2.84 5.20 19.96
CA HIS A 30 2.46 5.36 18.55
C HIS A 30 0.98 5.71 18.32
N TYR A 31 0.06 5.11 19.08
CA TYR A 31 -1.37 5.42 18.97
C TYR A 31 -1.83 6.62 19.79
N ILE A 32 -0.92 7.28 20.53
CA ILE A 32 -1.25 8.39 21.44
C ILE A 32 -0.64 9.69 20.89
N LYS A 33 0.61 9.62 20.43
CA LYS A 33 1.36 10.76 19.92
C LYS A 33 1.16 10.89 18.41
N LYS A 34 0.48 11.96 18.02
CA LYS A 34 0.24 12.33 16.62
C LYS A 34 1.31 13.27 16.06
N VAL A 35 1.74 14.25 16.85
CA VAL A 35 2.77 15.21 16.44
C VAL A 35 4.13 14.75 16.93
N TRP A 36 5.09 14.65 16.02
CA TRP A 36 6.45 14.27 16.33
C TRP A 36 7.43 15.36 15.85
N PRO A 37 8.65 15.45 16.42
CA PRO A 37 9.61 16.46 16.01
C PRO A 37 10.01 16.23 14.55
N LYS A 38 9.90 17.29 13.74
CA LYS A 38 10.33 17.27 12.34
C LYS A 38 11.85 17.12 12.28
N ARG A 39 12.33 16.22 11.43
CA ARG A 39 13.75 16.09 11.17
C ARG A 39 14.20 17.25 10.28
N GLN A 40 15.12 18.06 10.80
CA GLN A 40 15.65 19.21 10.06
C GLN A 40 16.72 18.81 9.04
N PHE A 41 17.52 17.78 9.33
CA PHE A 41 18.65 17.37 8.49
C PHE A 41 18.75 15.84 8.35
N LEU A 42 19.07 15.37 7.14
CA LEU A 42 19.41 13.98 6.84
C LEU A 42 20.94 13.84 6.79
N ILE A 43 21.57 13.86 7.96
CA ILE A 43 23.03 13.74 8.08
C ILE A 43 23.42 12.26 7.98
N PRO A 44 24.28 11.87 7.02
CA PRO A 44 24.78 10.49 6.92
C PRO A 44 25.43 10.02 8.23
N GLY A 45 25.17 8.79 8.62
CA GLY A 45 25.64 8.18 9.88
C GLY A 45 24.83 8.55 11.12
N VAL A 46 23.82 9.44 11.02
CA VAL A 46 22.94 9.81 12.14
C VAL A 46 21.60 9.08 12.04
N LYS A 47 21.24 8.33 13.09
CA LYS A 47 20.01 7.51 13.16
C LYS A 47 19.95 6.52 11.99
N ASN A 48 18.93 6.63 11.13
CA ASN A 48 18.69 5.71 10.00
C ASN A 48 19.13 6.31 8.65
N ALA A 49 19.83 7.45 8.64
CA ALA A 49 20.34 8.06 7.41
C ALA A 49 21.74 7.48 7.13
N GLU A 50 21.83 6.50 6.24
CA GLU A 50 23.11 5.86 5.91
C GLU A 50 23.88 6.63 4.84
N ASN A 51 23.17 7.26 3.90
CA ASN A 51 23.74 7.91 2.72
C ASN A 51 23.13 9.29 2.50
N GLU A 52 23.81 10.10 1.69
CA GLU A 52 23.26 11.37 1.22
C GLU A 52 22.03 11.12 0.32
N PRO A 53 20.94 11.86 0.52
CA PRO A 53 19.73 11.70 -0.29
C PRO A 53 19.97 12.20 -1.72
N LEU A 54 19.77 11.30 -2.69
CA LEU A 54 19.86 11.62 -4.12
C LEU A 54 18.70 12.49 -4.62
N VAL A 55 17.58 12.45 -3.91
CA VAL A 55 16.35 13.13 -4.27
C VAL A 55 15.93 14.00 -3.11
N ALA A 56 15.55 15.24 -3.43
CA ALA A 56 14.99 16.16 -2.45
C ALA A 56 13.77 15.52 -1.78
N SER A 57 13.72 15.62 -0.47
CA SER A 57 12.80 14.86 0.34
C SER A 57 11.33 15.10 -0.02
N GLU A 58 10.97 16.34 -0.37
CA GLU A 58 9.71 16.88 -0.92
C GLU A 58 9.30 16.34 -2.29
N LYS A 59 10.12 15.49 -2.89
CA LYS A 59 9.78 14.77 -4.11
C LYS A 59 9.51 13.28 -3.86
N ILE A 60 9.61 12.82 -2.61
CA ILE A 60 9.45 11.42 -2.26
C ILE A 60 8.00 11.11 -1.88
N LEU A 61 7.32 10.43 -2.79
CA LEU A 61 5.93 10.03 -2.65
C LEU A 61 5.80 8.69 -1.91
N LEU A 62 4.71 8.54 -1.12
CA LEU A 62 4.31 7.25 -0.55
C LEU A 62 3.10 6.71 -1.32
N PRO A 63 3.28 5.77 -2.27
CA PRO A 63 2.20 5.27 -3.11
C PRO A 63 1.03 4.67 -2.31
N PRO A 64 -0.23 4.98 -2.66
CA PRO A 64 -1.42 4.41 -2.01
C PRO A 64 -1.43 2.88 -2.00
N VAL A 65 -0.89 2.25 -3.05
CA VAL A 65 -0.75 0.80 -3.17
C VAL A 65 0.03 0.21 -2.00
N HIS A 66 1.22 0.77 -1.71
CA HIS A 66 2.03 0.26 -0.62
C HIS A 66 1.36 0.48 0.73
N ILE A 67 0.56 1.53 0.91
CA ILE A 67 -0.25 1.72 2.12
C ILE A 67 -1.28 0.60 2.25
N LYS A 68 -2.06 0.31 1.19
CA LYS A 68 -3.03 -0.80 1.14
C LYS A 68 -2.37 -2.14 1.54
N LEU A 69 -1.21 -2.44 0.94
CA LEU A 69 -0.43 -3.64 1.26
C LEU A 69 0.05 -3.65 2.73
N GLY A 70 0.49 -2.50 3.25
CA GLY A 70 0.94 -2.37 4.64
C GLY A 70 -0.18 -2.56 5.66
N LEU A 71 -1.37 -2.04 5.36
CA LEU A 71 -2.57 -2.21 6.18
C LEU A 71 -3.03 -3.66 6.22
N MET A 72 -3.02 -4.36 5.09
CA MET A 72 -3.33 -5.79 5.04
C MET A 72 -2.30 -6.61 5.80
N LYS A 73 -1.01 -6.35 5.58
CA LYS A 73 0.08 -7.02 6.31
C LYS A 73 -0.14 -6.92 7.81
N ASN A 74 -0.42 -5.72 8.30
CA ASN A 74 -0.60 -5.47 9.71
C ASN A 74 -1.88 -6.09 10.28
N PHE A 75 -2.97 -6.12 9.49
CA PHE A 75 -4.20 -6.81 9.84
C PHE A 75 -3.94 -8.30 10.06
N VAL A 76 -3.30 -8.98 9.09
CA VAL A 76 -3.03 -10.43 9.19
C VAL A 76 -2.07 -10.75 10.34
N LYS A 77 -1.04 -9.92 10.57
CA LYS A 77 -0.13 -10.12 11.71
C LYS A 77 -0.79 -9.98 13.08
N ALA A 78 -1.95 -9.33 13.17
CA ALA A 78 -2.70 -9.19 14.41
C ALA A 78 -3.86 -10.20 14.53
N MET A 79 -4.11 -11.01 13.50
CA MET A 79 -5.10 -12.09 13.57
C MET A 79 -4.66 -13.18 14.54
N ASP A 80 -5.65 -13.87 15.13
CA ASP A 80 -5.40 -15.02 15.98
C ASP A 80 -5.05 -16.25 15.13
N CYS A 81 -3.79 -16.67 15.15
CA CYS A 81 -3.29 -17.79 14.34
C CYS A 81 -3.95 -19.14 14.69
N GLY A 82 -4.52 -19.27 15.89
CA GLY A 82 -5.25 -20.46 16.33
C GLY A 82 -6.70 -20.50 15.84
N ARG A 83 -7.23 -19.41 15.28
CA ARG A 83 -8.64 -19.30 14.88
C ARG A 83 -8.86 -19.55 13.40
N SER A 84 -10.12 -19.86 13.10
CA SER A 84 -10.58 -20.25 11.77
C SER A 84 -10.35 -19.17 10.71
N GLY A 85 -10.41 -17.89 11.07
CA GLY A 85 -10.09 -16.77 10.17
C GLY A 85 -8.68 -16.85 9.61
N PHE A 86 -7.66 -17.05 10.46
CA PHE A 86 -6.27 -17.17 10.00
C PHE A 86 -6.04 -18.49 9.25
N GLN A 87 -6.55 -19.60 9.78
CA GLN A 87 -6.43 -20.92 9.13
C GLN A 87 -7.04 -20.94 7.72
N TYR A 88 -8.11 -20.17 7.50
CA TYR A 88 -8.74 -20.05 6.19
C TYR A 88 -7.82 -19.42 5.14
N LEU A 89 -6.86 -18.56 5.52
CA LEU A 89 -5.92 -17.94 4.57
C LEU A 89 -5.11 -19.00 3.83
N SER A 90 -4.61 -20.02 4.54
CA SER A 90 -3.84 -21.13 3.96
C SER A 90 -4.68 -21.99 3.03
N LEU A 91 -5.96 -22.22 3.39
CA LEU A 91 -6.89 -22.95 2.54
C LEU A 91 -7.24 -22.16 1.27
N LYS A 92 -7.39 -20.84 1.39
CA LYS A 92 -7.77 -19.97 0.27
C LYS A 92 -6.63 -19.78 -0.73
N PHE A 93 -5.39 -19.75 -0.25
CA PHE A 93 -4.21 -19.50 -1.05
C PHE A 93 -3.18 -20.63 -0.91
N PRO A 94 -3.46 -21.84 -1.42
CA PRO A 94 -2.59 -23.01 -1.24
C PRO A 94 -1.22 -22.87 -1.93
N LYS A 95 -1.09 -21.92 -2.87
CA LYS A 95 0.17 -21.59 -3.54
C LYS A 95 1.02 -20.54 -2.80
N VAL A 96 0.50 -19.95 -1.73
CA VAL A 96 1.21 -18.99 -0.88
C VAL A 96 1.75 -19.74 0.33
N SER A 97 3.05 -19.63 0.59
CA SER A 97 3.65 -20.33 1.72
C SER A 97 3.12 -19.82 3.05
N GLU A 98 3.10 -20.71 4.05
CA GLU A 98 2.66 -20.36 5.40
C GLU A 98 3.46 -19.18 5.99
N ALA A 99 4.77 -19.12 5.71
CA ALA A 99 5.63 -18.00 6.12
C ALA A 99 5.17 -16.67 5.52
N LYS A 100 4.77 -16.65 4.23
CA LYS A 100 4.23 -15.44 3.58
C LYS A 100 2.88 -15.06 4.18
N ILE A 101 2.02 -16.03 4.47
CA ILE A 101 0.72 -15.80 5.13
C ILE A 101 0.91 -15.21 6.53
N LYS A 102 1.78 -15.80 7.36
CA LYS A 102 2.13 -15.29 8.70
C LYS A 102 2.68 -13.88 8.66
N GLU A 103 3.47 -13.55 7.66
CA GLU A 103 3.99 -12.20 7.46
C GLU A 103 3.03 -11.24 6.75
N GLY A 104 1.81 -11.69 6.44
CA GLY A 104 0.78 -10.89 5.79
C GLY A 104 1.18 -10.42 4.38
N ILE A 105 1.98 -11.22 3.67
CA ILE A 105 2.50 -10.89 2.34
C ILE A 105 1.48 -11.35 1.29
N PHE A 106 0.71 -10.40 0.80
CA PHE A 106 -0.28 -10.60 -0.26
C PHE A 106 -0.05 -9.60 -1.40
N VAL A 107 -0.43 -9.98 -2.61
CA VAL A 107 -0.50 -9.06 -3.77
C VAL A 107 -1.88 -8.42 -3.86
N GLY A 108 -1.99 -7.30 -4.59
CA GLY A 108 -3.25 -6.56 -4.78
C GLY A 108 -4.45 -7.45 -5.15
N PRO A 109 -4.36 -8.33 -6.16
CA PRO A 109 -5.44 -9.24 -6.53
C PRO A 109 -5.90 -10.18 -5.40
N GLN A 110 -4.97 -10.70 -4.60
CA GLN A 110 -5.30 -11.59 -3.48
C GLN A 110 -6.06 -10.83 -2.38
N ILE A 111 -5.67 -9.59 -2.08
CA ILE A 111 -6.37 -8.73 -1.13
C ILE A 111 -7.80 -8.48 -1.58
N ILE A 112 -7.99 -8.09 -2.84
CA ILE A 112 -9.32 -7.83 -3.40
C ILE A 112 -10.19 -9.09 -3.32
N GLN A 113 -9.64 -10.24 -3.69
CA GLN A 113 -10.35 -11.52 -3.63
C GLN A 113 -10.72 -11.91 -2.20
N LEU A 114 -9.81 -11.71 -1.25
CA LEU A 114 -10.01 -12.06 0.16
C LEU A 114 -11.09 -11.19 0.80
N MET A 115 -11.03 -9.87 0.61
CA MET A 115 -11.96 -8.93 1.25
C MET A 115 -13.38 -8.99 0.68
N LYS A 116 -13.57 -9.56 -0.51
CA LYS A 116 -14.89 -9.83 -1.11
C LYS A 116 -15.46 -11.20 -0.77
N ASN A 117 -14.73 -12.04 -0.03
CA ASN A 117 -15.11 -13.42 0.20
C ASN A 117 -16.03 -13.55 1.44
N PRO A 118 -17.30 -13.95 1.29
CA PRO A 118 -18.22 -14.06 2.42
C PRO A 118 -17.85 -15.19 3.39
N VAL A 119 -17.22 -16.27 2.88
CA VAL A 119 -16.74 -17.37 3.72
C VAL A 119 -15.63 -16.86 4.64
N PHE A 120 -14.67 -16.10 4.13
CA PHE A 120 -13.64 -15.49 4.97
C PHE A 120 -14.26 -14.61 6.07
N GLU A 121 -15.20 -13.73 5.70
CA GLU A 121 -15.87 -12.82 6.64
C GLU A 121 -16.59 -13.58 7.76
N SER A 122 -17.29 -14.67 7.44
CA SER A 122 -17.93 -15.54 8.44
C SER A 122 -16.97 -16.26 9.41
N LYS A 123 -15.67 -16.34 9.08
CA LYS A 123 -14.64 -16.98 9.91
C LYS A 123 -13.92 -16.00 10.82
N LEU A 124 -14.14 -14.70 10.64
CA LEU A 124 -13.51 -13.66 11.45
C LEU A 124 -14.16 -13.54 12.83
N THR A 125 -13.36 -13.24 13.83
CA THR A 125 -13.86 -12.77 15.12
C THR A 125 -14.51 -11.39 14.98
N ALA A 126 -15.32 -10.98 15.96
CA ALA A 126 -15.94 -9.65 15.94
C ALA A 126 -14.92 -8.50 15.79
N LYS A 127 -13.75 -8.60 16.42
CA LYS A 127 -12.68 -7.59 16.30
C LYS A 127 -12.05 -7.59 14.90
N GLU A 128 -11.77 -8.76 14.36
CA GLU A 128 -11.22 -8.92 13.00
C GLU A 128 -12.22 -8.46 11.94
N ALA A 129 -13.50 -8.78 12.09
CA ALA A 129 -14.55 -8.35 11.18
C ALA A 129 -14.71 -6.82 11.18
N ALA A 130 -14.66 -6.17 12.35
CA ALA A 130 -14.66 -4.72 12.45
C ALA A 130 -13.43 -4.09 11.76
N ALA A 131 -12.23 -4.62 12.02
CA ALA A 131 -11.01 -4.13 11.38
C ALA A 131 -11.00 -4.36 9.86
N GLY A 132 -11.47 -5.53 9.40
CA GLY A 132 -11.63 -5.84 7.98
C GLY A 132 -12.66 -4.95 7.28
N THR A 133 -13.74 -4.58 7.97
CA THR A 133 -14.74 -3.64 7.45
C THR A 133 -14.16 -2.24 7.30
N SER A 134 -13.45 -1.72 8.31
CA SER A 134 -12.75 -0.43 8.18
C SER A 134 -11.64 -0.46 7.12
N PHE A 135 -10.96 -1.60 6.92
CA PHE A 135 -10.02 -1.77 5.81
C PHE A 135 -10.71 -1.63 4.44
N LYS A 136 -11.87 -2.30 4.24
CA LYS A 136 -12.67 -2.16 3.01
C LYS A 136 -13.06 -0.70 2.77
N GLU A 137 -13.46 -0.01 3.83
CA GLU A 137 -13.90 1.38 3.78
C GLU A 137 -12.77 2.34 3.40
N ILE A 138 -11.60 2.26 4.05
CA ILE A 138 -10.46 3.12 3.71
C ILE A 138 -9.91 2.80 2.31
N ALA A 139 -9.89 1.53 1.90
CA ALA A 139 -9.40 1.13 0.58
C ALA A 139 -10.25 1.73 -0.55
N LYS A 140 -11.57 1.85 -0.33
CA LYS A 140 -12.52 2.39 -1.31
C LYS A 140 -12.60 3.91 -1.27
N ASN A 141 -12.76 4.47 -0.07
CA ASN A 141 -13.18 5.86 0.13
C ASN A 141 -12.00 6.81 0.43
N PHE A 142 -10.78 6.28 0.60
CA PHE A 142 -9.59 7.12 0.76
C PHE A 142 -8.51 6.70 -0.22
N LEU A 143 -8.09 5.43 -0.23
CA LEU A 143 -7.00 4.92 -1.08
C LEU A 143 -7.46 4.51 -2.49
N GLY A 144 -8.64 4.98 -2.90
CA GLY A 144 -9.17 4.88 -4.25
C GLY A 144 -8.68 6.05 -5.13
N ASN A 145 -9.39 6.35 -6.21
CA ASN A 145 -9.01 7.45 -7.09
C ASN A 145 -9.22 8.82 -6.42
N HIS A 146 -10.38 9.01 -5.80
CA HIS A 146 -10.74 10.24 -5.09
C HIS A 146 -11.00 9.92 -3.62
N LYS A 147 -10.50 10.77 -2.72
CA LYS A 147 -10.83 10.67 -1.30
C LYS A 147 -12.23 11.23 -1.05
N ALA A 148 -12.98 10.57 -0.16
CA ALA A 148 -14.29 11.03 0.28
C ALA A 148 -14.16 12.23 1.22
N GLU A 149 -15.15 13.12 1.26
CA GLU A 149 -15.14 14.30 2.14
C GLU A 149 -14.93 13.94 3.62
N ASN A 150 -15.49 12.81 4.05
CA ASN A 150 -15.36 12.29 5.41
C ASN A 150 -14.09 11.44 5.64
N TYR A 151 -13.06 11.52 4.78
CA TYR A 151 -11.85 10.67 4.86
C TYR A 151 -11.16 10.71 6.23
N ARG A 152 -11.16 11.86 6.91
CA ARG A 152 -10.58 12.00 8.25
C ARG A 152 -11.27 11.09 9.26
N GLN A 153 -12.60 10.98 9.18
CA GLN A 153 -13.38 10.08 10.04
C GLN A 153 -13.08 8.62 9.71
N ILE A 154 -13.00 8.28 8.42
CA ILE A 154 -12.68 6.92 7.96
C ILE A 154 -11.31 6.48 8.50
N VAL A 155 -10.31 7.34 8.41
CA VAL A 155 -8.96 7.05 8.93
C VAL A 155 -8.99 6.90 10.46
N ASN A 156 -9.65 7.80 11.17
CA ASN A 156 -9.74 7.72 12.64
C ASN A 156 -10.45 6.43 13.10
N ASN A 157 -11.52 6.03 12.42
CA ASN A 157 -12.21 4.77 12.65
C ASN A 157 -11.26 3.57 12.46
N LEU A 158 -10.52 3.55 11.35
CA LEU A 158 -9.50 2.54 11.07
C LEU A 158 -8.48 2.45 12.21
N LEU A 159 -7.90 3.57 12.61
CA LEU A 159 -6.89 3.62 13.67
C LEU A 159 -7.42 3.06 15.00
N LYS A 160 -8.67 3.38 15.34
CA LYS A 160 -9.33 2.89 16.56
C LYS A 160 -9.55 1.37 16.51
N VAL A 161 -10.07 0.83 15.41
CA VAL A 161 -10.31 -0.62 15.30
C VAL A 161 -9.02 -1.41 15.21
N TYR A 162 -8.01 -0.93 14.47
CA TYR A 162 -6.68 -1.56 14.41
C TYR A 162 -6.02 -1.59 15.78
N LYS A 163 -6.08 -0.49 16.55
CA LYS A 163 -5.59 -0.46 17.94
C LYS A 163 -6.31 -1.49 18.80
N THR A 164 -7.63 -1.57 18.69
CA THR A 164 -8.47 -2.51 19.48
C THR A 164 -8.21 -3.98 19.13
N MET A 165 -7.88 -4.24 17.87
CA MET A 165 -7.46 -5.57 17.38
C MET A 165 -6.04 -5.94 17.87
N GLY A 166 -5.25 -5.00 18.39
CA GLY A 166 -3.87 -5.24 18.83
C GLY A 166 -2.84 -5.10 17.71
N CYS A 167 -3.20 -4.41 16.62
CA CYS A 167 -2.26 -4.10 15.57
C CYS A 167 -1.17 -3.15 16.08
N ASN A 168 0.08 -3.38 15.64
CA ASN A 168 1.15 -2.41 15.83
C ASN A 168 0.95 -1.22 14.87
N MET A 169 1.59 -0.07 15.10
CA MET A 169 1.57 1.05 14.15
C MET A 169 2.85 1.05 13.31
N PRO A 170 2.87 0.36 12.15
CA PRO A 170 4.00 0.47 11.23
C PRO A 170 4.06 1.88 10.62
N PHE A 171 5.19 2.20 10.01
CA PHE A 171 5.44 3.49 9.36
C PHE A 171 4.27 3.96 8.46
N LYS A 172 3.67 3.05 7.68
CA LYS A 172 2.52 3.35 6.81
C LYS A 172 1.27 3.81 7.58
N ILE A 173 0.97 3.20 8.73
CA ILE A 173 -0.14 3.62 9.59
C ILE A 173 0.21 4.91 10.32
N HIS A 174 1.46 5.08 10.75
CA HIS A 174 1.92 6.33 11.34
C HIS A 174 1.78 7.50 10.35
N PHE A 175 2.13 7.29 9.09
CA PHE A 175 1.97 8.26 8.02
C PHE A 175 0.50 8.62 7.82
N LEU A 176 -0.40 7.63 7.79
CA LEU A 176 -1.84 7.87 7.78
C LEU A 176 -2.34 8.60 9.03
N HIS A 177 -1.73 8.42 10.20
CA HIS A 177 -2.17 9.11 11.42
C HIS A 177 -1.72 10.57 11.45
N SER A 178 -0.47 10.83 11.06
CA SER A 178 0.19 12.12 11.32
C SER A 178 0.23 13.04 10.10
N HIS A 179 0.11 12.48 8.89
CA HIS A 179 0.36 13.16 7.62
C HIS A 179 -0.83 13.04 6.65
N LEU A 180 -2.07 13.10 7.15
CA LEU A 180 -3.27 13.02 6.28
C LEU A 180 -3.38 14.14 5.26
N ASP A 181 -2.91 15.33 5.61
CA ASP A 181 -3.07 16.52 4.77
C ASP A 181 -2.05 16.57 3.62
N PHE A 182 -1.13 15.60 3.58
CA PHE A 182 -0.15 15.44 2.51
C PHE A 182 -0.69 14.63 1.32
N PHE A 183 -1.85 14.00 1.44
CA PHE A 183 -2.44 13.23 0.35
C PHE A 183 -3.22 14.16 -0.60
N PRO A 184 -2.90 14.15 -1.92
CA PRO A 184 -3.64 14.95 -2.89
C PRO A 184 -5.09 14.50 -3.01
N GLU A 185 -5.91 15.31 -3.68
CA GLU A 185 -7.33 14.99 -3.91
C GLU A 185 -7.51 13.72 -4.77
N ASN A 186 -6.64 13.57 -5.77
CA ASN A 186 -6.62 12.41 -6.65
C ASN A 186 -5.41 11.52 -6.35
N LEU A 187 -5.66 10.42 -5.66
CA LEU A 187 -4.67 9.41 -5.29
C LEU A 187 -4.42 8.40 -6.41
N GLY A 188 -5.34 8.28 -7.36
CA GLY A 188 -5.19 7.45 -8.54
C GLY A 188 -3.99 7.87 -9.41
N LEU A 189 -3.71 9.18 -9.48
CA LEU A 189 -2.52 9.71 -10.17
C LEU A 189 -1.20 9.29 -9.54
N LEU A 190 -1.21 8.98 -8.24
CA LEU A 190 -0.03 8.55 -7.49
C LEU A 190 0.00 7.03 -7.27
N SER A 191 -0.92 6.31 -7.90
CA SER A 191 -1.05 4.87 -7.76
C SER A 191 0.03 4.16 -8.57
N ASP A 192 0.84 3.34 -7.90
CA ASP A 192 1.82 2.47 -8.54
C ASP A 192 1.20 1.12 -9.04
N GLU A 193 -0.11 1.10 -9.31
CA GLU A 193 -0.78 -0.10 -9.80
C GLU A 193 -0.24 -0.53 -11.17
N HIS A 194 0.21 0.42 -12.00
CA HIS A 194 0.88 0.11 -13.27
C HIS A 194 2.26 -0.53 -13.07
N GLY A 195 3.06 -0.08 -12.10
CA GLY A 195 4.35 -0.70 -11.77
C GLY A 195 4.17 -2.12 -11.21
N GLU A 196 3.20 -2.32 -10.32
CA GLU A 196 2.88 -3.65 -9.81
C GLU A 196 2.37 -4.61 -10.90
N ARG A 197 1.62 -4.09 -11.89
CA ARG A 197 1.20 -4.88 -13.06
C ARG A 197 2.38 -5.24 -13.95
N PHE A 198 3.29 -4.29 -14.19
CA PHE A 198 4.52 -4.53 -14.94
C PHE A 198 5.31 -5.70 -14.35
N HIS A 199 5.49 -5.74 -13.03
CA HIS A 199 6.18 -6.87 -12.37
C HIS A 199 5.51 -8.22 -12.61
N GLN A 200 4.17 -8.28 -12.61
CA GLN A 200 3.44 -9.51 -12.89
C GLN A 200 3.59 -9.95 -14.35
N ASP A 201 3.47 -8.99 -15.28
CA ASP A 201 3.61 -9.26 -16.70
C ASP A 201 5.03 -9.74 -17.03
N ILE A 202 6.05 -9.06 -16.50
CA ILE A 202 7.46 -9.46 -16.65
C ILE A 202 7.72 -10.84 -16.07
N SER A 203 7.19 -11.17 -14.89
CA SER A 203 7.36 -12.51 -14.31
C SER A 203 6.82 -13.62 -15.23
N ASN A 204 5.68 -13.38 -15.89
CA ASN A 204 5.13 -14.31 -16.88
C ASN A 204 6.01 -14.39 -18.15
N ILE A 205 6.63 -13.28 -18.57
CA ILE A 205 7.56 -13.27 -19.71
C ILE A 205 8.84 -14.02 -19.35
N GLU A 206 9.43 -13.76 -18.19
CA GLU A 206 10.63 -14.45 -17.70
C GLU A 206 10.42 -15.96 -17.65
N ALA A 207 9.25 -16.42 -17.18
CA ALA A 207 8.90 -17.83 -17.17
C ALA A 207 8.88 -18.44 -18.58
N ARG A 208 8.30 -17.74 -19.58
CA ARG A 208 8.32 -18.17 -20.99
C ARG A 208 9.73 -18.26 -21.56
N TYR A 209 10.61 -17.38 -21.12
CA TYR A 209 12.00 -17.30 -21.56
C TYR A 209 12.97 -18.07 -20.65
N GLN A 210 12.48 -18.84 -19.68
CA GLN A 210 13.29 -19.62 -18.73
C GLN A 210 14.35 -18.78 -17.99
N GLY A 211 14.01 -17.52 -17.67
CA GLY A 211 14.92 -16.58 -17.01
C GLY A 211 16.02 -16.00 -17.92
N LYS A 212 16.01 -16.30 -19.23
CA LYS A 212 16.98 -15.75 -20.18
C LYS A 212 16.59 -14.35 -20.61
N TRP A 213 17.39 -13.37 -20.23
CA TRP A 213 17.27 -12.00 -20.70
C TRP A 213 17.90 -11.87 -22.10
N ASN A 214 17.09 -11.51 -23.10
CA ASN A 214 17.57 -11.21 -24.45
C ASN A 214 16.75 -10.07 -25.09
N PRO A 215 17.27 -9.36 -26.10
CA PRO A 215 16.54 -8.26 -26.75
C PRO A 215 15.18 -8.66 -27.34
N LYS A 216 15.01 -9.92 -27.76
CA LYS A 216 13.74 -10.44 -28.31
C LYS A 216 12.66 -10.52 -27.23
N MET A 217 13.03 -10.81 -25.98
CA MET A 217 12.12 -10.82 -24.84
C MET A 217 11.46 -9.45 -24.64
N LEU A 218 12.25 -8.37 -24.72
CA LEU A 218 11.72 -7.01 -24.61
C LEU A 218 10.87 -6.62 -25.83
N ALA A 219 11.28 -7.05 -27.04
CA ALA A 219 10.49 -6.85 -28.25
C ALA A 219 9.12 -7.54 -28.16
N ASP A 220 9.08 -8.78 -27.66
CA ASP A 220 7.85 -9.54 -27.41
C ASP A 220 6.96 -8.90 -26.34
N TYR A 221 7.54 -8.35 -25.28
CA TYR A 221 6.80 -7.59 -24.28
C TYR A 221 6.10 -6.39 -24.92
N CYS A 222 6.86 -5.56 -25.64
CA CYS A 222 6.33 -4.40 -26.36
C CYS A 222 5.25 -4.80 -27.40
N TRP A 223 5.42 -5.96 -28.04
CA TRP A 223 4.45 -6.50 -28.99
C TRP A 223 3.13 -6.90 -28.31
N ILE A 224 3.20 -7.56 -27.15
CA ILE A 224 2.02 -7.94 -26.36
C ILE A 224 1.25 -6.69 -25.92
N LEU A 225 1.95 -5.68 -25.41
CA LEU A 225 1.32 -4.41 -25.03
C LEU A 225 0.58 -3.77 -26.20
N LYS A 226 1.21 -3.70 -27.39
CA LYS A 226 0.56 -3.14 -28.59
C LYS A 226 -0.69 -3.92 -29.01
N ARG A 227 -0.63 -5.26 -28.97
CA ARG A 227 -1.75 -6.13 -29.35
C ARG A 227 -2.94 -5.98 -28.40
N ASP A 228 -2.68 -5.96 -27.10
CA ASP A 228 -3.74 -5.91 -26.09
C ASP A 228 -4.41 -4.52 -26.07
N ILE A 229 -3.68 -3.44 -26.38
CA ILE A 229 -4.25 -2.10 -26.62
C ILE A 229 -5.20 -2.11 -27.82
N THR A 230 -4.85 -2.79 -28.92
CA THR A 230 -5.72 -2.85 -30.11
C THR A 230 -7.01 -3.67 -29.92
N GLN A 231 -7.07 -4.54 -28.91
CA GLN A 231 -8.28 -5.29 -28.56
C GLN A 231 -9.20 -4.51 -27.59
N ALA A 232 -8.66 -3.53 -26.86
CA ALA A 232 -9.43 -2.64 -26.00
C ALA A 232 -10.14 -1.54 -26.82
N LYS A 233 -11.11 -1.90 -27.66
CA LYS A 233 -12.05 -0.91 -28.20
C LYS A 233 -12.99 -0.45 -27.09
N HIS A 234 -13.02 0.87 -26.89
CA HIS A 234 -13.82 1.62 -25.94
C HIS A 234 -15.28 1.14 -25.86
N SER A 235 -15.77 0.94 -24.63
CA SER A 235 -17.18 1.01 -24.26
C SER A 235 -17.36 2.18 -23.30
#